data_AF-A0A225UH34-F1
#
_entry.id   AF-A0A225UH34-F1
#
_cell.length_a   1.000
_cell.length_b   1.000
_cell.length_c   1.000
_cell.angle_alpha   90.00
_cell.angle_beta   90.00
_cell.angle_gamma   90.00
#
_symmetry.space_group_name_H-M   'P 1'
#
loop_
_entity.id
_entity.type
_entity.pdbx_description
1 polymer ?
#
loop_
_entity_poly.entity_id
_entity_poly.type
_entity_poly.pdbx_seq_one_letter_code
_entity_poly.pdbx_strand_id
1 'polypeptide(L)'
;MEFEEGIRLLCRRHKTTAKGEGSTSFAAMWGVLADKGYQGLDKSIRAIIPKRRPRGAALTFDEESRNRRVSSARVLVENYFGRMTSLWRVCSTTFTWHESKFDRIINICVALTNFHARLHPLRAEDQYLYEQILSRYVSMAEEQRRKRQRERVIAESRRASARTSLDSTASSSTIRSSSLASTTMGDSSQEILQECEEVSQAY
;
A
#
# COMPACT_ATOMS: atom_id res chain seq x y z
N MET A 1 -23.44 -1.05 2.06
CA MET A 1 -23.17 -2.10 1.05
C MET A 1 -21.67 -2.33 0.83
N GLU A 2 -20.82 -1.30 0.88
CA GLU A 2 -19.37 -1.44 0.63
C GLU A 2 -18.53 -2.04 1.78
N PHE A 3 -18.96 -1.87 3.04
CA PHE A 3 -18.29 -2.47 4.20
C PHE A 3 -18.26 -4.00 4.10
N GLU A 4 -19.41 -4.59 3.78
CA GLU A 4 -19.51 -6.03 3.58
C GLU A 4 -18.73 -6.46 2.34
N GLU A 5 -18.79 -5.74 1.21
CA GLU A 5 -18.02 -6.05 -0.01
C GLU A 5 -16.50 -6.08 0.20
N GLY A 6 -15.96 -5.12 0.95
CA GLY A 6 -14.52 -5.03 1.23
C GLY A 6 -14.01 -6.17 2.13
N ILE A 7 -14.74 -6.45 3.22
CA ILE A 7 -14.46 -7.62 4.08
C ILE A 7 -14.77 -8.93 3.33
N ARG A 8 -15.81 -8.97 2.48
CA ARG A 8 -16.17 -10.10 1.61
C ARG A 8 -15.02 -10.47 0.68
N LEU A 9 -14.35 -9.49 0.06
CA LEU A 9 -13.20 -9.74 -0.83
C LEU A 9 -11.98 -10.25 -0.06
N LEU A 10 -11.74 -9.72 1.14
CA LEU A 10 -10.63 -10.12 2.01
C LEU A 10 -10.83 -11.56 2.54
N CYS A 11 -12.03 -11.89 3.01
CA CYS A 11 -12.43 -13.23 3.43
C CYS A 11 -12.63 -14.22 2.27
N ARG A 12 -12.90 -13.77 1.03
CA ARG A 12 -12.95 -14.67 -0.14
C ARG A 12 -11.56 -15.18 -0.53
N ARG A 13 -10.52 -14.36 -0.38
CA ARG A 13 -9.13 -14.71 -0.74
C ARG A 13 -8.53 -15.71 0.23
N HIS A 14 -8.74 -15.52 1.53
CA HIS A 14 -8.46 -16.55 2.53
C HIS A 14 -9.62 -17.53 2.54
N LYS A 15 -9.59 -18.56 1.68
CA LYS A 15 -10.54 -19.68 1.67
C LYS A 15 -10.67 -20.27 3.08
N THR A 16 -11.54 -19.70 3.89
CA THR A 16 -12.10 -20.39 5.04
C THR A 16 -13.16 -21.28 4.45
N THR A 17 -12.84 -22.56 4.42
CA THR A 17 -13.70 -23.67 4.04
C THR A 17 -14.85 -23.80 5.05
N ALA A 18 -15.66 -22.76 5.20
CA ALA A 18 -16.82 -22.69 6.09
C ALA A 18 -18.13 -22.90 5.30
N LYS A 19 -18.04 -23.54 4.12
CA LYS A 19 -19.22 -23.97 3.35
C LYS A 19 -20.08 -25.00 4.11
N GLY A 20 -19.62 -25.54 5.24
CA GLY A 20 -20.33 -26.62 5.96
C GLY A 20 -20.64 -26.41 7.45
N GLU A 21 -20.00 -25.49 8.17
CA GLU A 21 -20.19 -25.40 9.63
C GLU A 21 -21.14 -24.25 10.05
N GLY A 22 -22.27 -24.61 10.66
CA GLY A 22 -23.30 -23.72 11.17
C GLY A 22 -24.65 -24.44 11.26
N SER A 23 -25.49 -24.06 12.23
CA SER A 23 -26.81 -24.67 12.48
C SER A 23 -27.58 -24.92 11.18
N THR A 24 -28.12 -26.13 11.00
CA THR A 24 -28.98 -26.51 9.87
C THR A 24 -30.15 -25.54 9.69
N SER A 25 -30.60 -24.92 10.79
CA SER A 25 -31.67 -23.92 10.83
C SER A 25 -31.36 -22.62 10.06
N PHE A 26 -30.08 -22.33 9.78
CA PHE A 26 -29.67 -21.10 9.07
C PHE A 26 -28.80 -21.39 7.85
N ALA A 27 -29.03 -22.52 7.17
CA ALA A 27 -28.22 -22.97 6.03
C ALA A 27 -28.15 -21.95 4.86
N ALA A 28 -29.17 -21.11 4.69
CA ALA A 28 -29.20 -20.06 3.66
C ALA A 28 -28.42 -18.79 4.05
N MET A 29 -27.95 -18.66 5.29
CA MET A 29 -27.23 -17.49 5.78
C MET A 29 -25.71 -17.67 5.69
N TRP A 30 -24.99 -16.55 5.60
CA TRP A 30 -23.52 -16.54 5.65
C TRP A 30 -23.03 -16.87 7.05
N GLY A 31 -21.90 -17.60 7.14
CA GLY A 31 -21.25 -17.90 8.41
C GLY A 31 -20.61 -16.67 9.03
N VAL A 32 -20.90 -16.38 10.29
CA VAL A 32 -20.30 -15.27 11.04
C VAL A 32 -19.29 -15.82 12.05
N LEU A 33 -18.00 -15.52 11.87
CA LEU A 33 -16.98 -15.83 12.86
C LEU A 33 -17.14 -14.91 14.06
N ALA A 34 -17.40 -15.47 15.24
CA ALA A 34 -17.60 -14.69 16.46
C ALA A 34 -16.64 -15.14 17.56
N ASP A 35 -16.43 -14.25 18.54
CA ASP A 35 -15.56 -14.56 19.67
C ASP A 35 -16.20 -15.57 20.62
N LYS A 36 -15.36 -16.26 21.39
CA LYS A 36 -15.81 -17.19 22.43
C LYS A 36 -16.77 -16.52 23.43
N GLY A 37 -16.72 -15.20 23.63
CA GLY A 37 -17.67 -14.46 24.46
C GLY A 37 -19.12 -14.42 23.94
N TYR A 38 -19.34 -14.62 22.64
CA TYR A 38 -20.67 -14.51 22.02
C TYR A 38 -21.48 -15.82 22.04
N GLN A 39 -21.32 -16.65 23.08
CA GLN A 39 -22.05 -17.92 23.20
C GLN A 39 -23.56 -17.68 23.11
N GLY A 40 -24.27 -18.43 22.26
CA GLY A 40 -25.70 -18.28 22.03
C GLY A 40 -26.08 -17.45 20.81
N LEU A 41 -25.12 -16.77 20.16
CA LEU A 41 -25.34 -16.06 18.89
C LEU A 41 -25.71 -17.02 17.74
N ASP A 42 -25.33 -18.30 17.86
CA ASP A 42 -25.69 -19.39 16.95
C ASP A 42 -27.20 -19.73 16.93
N LYS A 43 -27.97 -19.19 17.90
CA LYS A 43 -29.42 -19.33 17.95
C LYS A 43 -30.17 -18.35 17.05
N SER A 44 -29.56 -17.21 16.72
CA SER A 44 -30.18 -16.14 15.92
C SER A 44 -29.58 -16.02 14.51
N ILE A 45 -28.30 -16.38 14.36
CA ILE A 45 -27.58 -16.34 13.09
C ILE A 45 -26.70 -17.57 12.92
N ARG A 46 -26.16 -17.78 11.72
CA ARG A 46 -25.18 -18.84 11.45
C ARG A 46 -23.80 -18.49 12.03
N ALA A 47 -23.68 -18.44 13.35
CA ALA A 47 -22.43 -18.12 14.04
C ALA A 47 -21.47 -19.32 14.11
N ILE A 48 -20.19 -19.07 13.87
CA ILE A 48 -19.08 -20.02 14.00
C ILE A 48 -18.24 -19.56 15.18
N ILE A 49 -18.44 -20.23 16.32
CA ILE A 49 -17.83 -19.85 17.60
C ILE A 49 -16.92 -20.98 18.08
N PRO A 50 -15.71 -20.67 18.61
CA PRO A 50 -14.90 -21.65 19.30
C PRO A 50 -15.68 -22.30 20.45
N LYS A 51 -15.64 -23.63 20.52
CA LYS A 51 -16.34 -24.40 21.54
C LYS A 51 -15.69 -24.10 22.89
N ARG A 52 -16.50 -23.63 23.85
CA ARG A 52 -16.03 -23.41 25.21
C ARG A 52 -15.76 -24.75 25.88
N ARG A 53 -14.64 -24.85 26.59
CA ARG A 53 -14.33 -25.99 27.45
C ARG A 53 -15.43 -26.14 28.52
N PRO A 54 -16.11 -27.30 28.61
CA PRO A 54 -17.12 -27.55 29.63
C PRO A 54 -16.51 -27.55 31.05
N ARG A 55 -17.30 -27.22 32.07
CA ARG A 55 -16.85 -27.30 33.48
C ARG A 55 -16.51 -28.76 33.81
N GLY A 56 -15.30 -29.00 34.30
CA GLY A 56 -14.86 -30.33 34.74
C GLY A 56 -14.44 -31.30 33.63
N ALA A 57 -14.51 -30.92 32.36
CA ALA A 57 -14.13 -31.79 31.24
C ALA A 57 -13.17 -31.09 30.25
N ALA A 58 -12.40 -31.88 29.52
CA ALA A 58 -11.52 -31.39 28.46
C ALA A 58 -12.27 -31.32 27.11
N LEU A 59 -11.75 -30.51 26.18
CA LEU A 59 -12.15 -30.60 24.78
C LEU A 59 -11.52 -31.87 24.19
N THR A 60 -12.23 -32.53 23.29
CA THR A 60 -11.66 -33.59 22.47
C THR A 60 -10.62 -33.03 21.50
N PHE A 61 -9.74 -33.88 20.99
CA PHE A 61 -8.71 -33.49 20.02
C PHE A 61 -9.32 -32.81 18.78
N ASP A 62 -10.43 -33.35 18.26
CA ASP A 62 -11.12 -32.79 17.09
C ASP A 62 -11.72 -31.42 17.37
N GLU A 63 -12.31 -31.23 18.55
CA GLU A 63 -12.85 -29.94 18.96
C GLU A 63 -11.76 -28.88 19.15
N GLU A 64 -10.61 -29.28 19.70
CA GLU A 64 -9.46 -28.41 19.85
C GLU A 64 -8.87 -28.04 18.48
N SER A 65 -8.71 -29.00 17.58
CA SER A 65 -8.27 -28.77 16.20
C SER A 65 -9.22 -27.83 15.45
N ARG A 66 -10.53 -28.04 15.56
CA ARG A 66 -11.55 -27.15 15.00
C ARG A 66 -11.45 -25.74 15.60
N ASN A 67 -11.34 -25.63 16.92
CA ASN A 67 -11.17 -24.35 17.59
C ASN A 67 -9.90 -23.63 17.12
N ARG A 68 -8.80 -24.35 16.93
CA ARG A 68 -7.55 -23.79 16.40
C ARG A 68 -7.74 -23.23 14.99
N ARG A 69 -8.46 -23.92 14.11
CA ARG A 69 -8.81 -23.40 12.77
C ARG A 69 -9.66 -22.13 12.84
N VAL A 70 -10.69 -22.13 13.68
CA VAL A 70 -11.59 -20.97 13.87
C VAL A 70 -10.82 -19.78 14.45
N SER A 71 -10.01 -20.00 15.49
CA SER A 71 -9.15 -18.97 16.08
C SER A 71 -8.13 -18.45 15.08
N SER A 72 -7.48 -19.33 14.30
CA SER A 72 -6.56 -18.91 13.24
C SER A 72 -7.26 -18.03 12.21
N ALA A 73 -8.46 -18.37 11.74
CA ALA A 73 -9.22 -17.54 10.81
C ALA A 73 -9.54 -16.15 11.38
N ARG A 74 -9.85 -16.06 12.69
CA ARG A 74 -10.12 -14.79 13.37
C ARG A 74 -8.93 -13.84 13.44
N VAL A 75 -7.69 -14.34 13.43
CA VAL A 75 -6.48 -13.48 13.45
C VAL A 75 -6.51 -12.45 12.32
N LEU A 76 -7.07 -12.78 11.16
CA LEU A 76 -7.18 -11.83 10.04
C LEU A 76 -8.12 -10.66 10.37
N VAL A 77 -9.23 -10.94 11.07
CA VAL A 77 -10.19 -9.94 11.52
C VAL A 77 -9.55 -9.05 12.58
N GLU A 78 -8.83 -9.65 13.54
CA GLU A 78 -8.10 -8.92 14.58
C GLU A 78 -7.01 -8.01 13.99
N ASN A 79 -6.22 -8.52 13.04
CA ASN A 79 -5.21 -7.72 12.33
C ASN A 79 -5.85 -6.57 11.54
N TYR A 80 -7.01 -6.79 10.92
CA TYR A 80 -7.74 -5.75 10.20
C TYR A 80 -8.18 -4.62 11.14
N PHE A 81 -8.84 -4.95 12.25
CA PHE A 81 -9.28 -3.96 13.23
C PHE A 81 -8.11 -3.28 13.94
N GLY A 82 -7.06 -4.02 14.28
CA GLY A 82 -5.83 -3.46 14.85
C GLY A 82 -5.15 -2.47 13.89
N ARG A 83 -5.20 -2.73 12.59
CA ARG A 83 -4.74 -1.77 11.58
C ARG A 83 -5.65 -0.56 11.49
N MET A 84 -6.97 -0.76 11.47
CA MET A 84 -7.94 0.34 11.41
C MET A 84 -7.77 1.30 12.59
N THR A 85 -7.60 0.78 13.81
CA THR A 85 -7.38 1.60 15.01
C THR A 85 -6.00 2.28 15.02
N SER A 86 -4.99 1.65 14.42
CA SER A 86 -3.65 2.25 14.28
C SER A 86 -3.59 3.36 13.23
N LEU A 87 -4.32 3.21 12.11
CA LEU A 87 -4.38 4.20 11.04
C LEU A 87 -5.28 5.40 11.39
N TRP A 88 -6.40 5.16 12.07
CA TRP A 88 -7.44 6.17 12.28
C TRP A 88 -7.67 6.41 13.77
N ARG A 89 -7.23 7.57 14.27
CA ARG A 89 -7.43 7.95 15.68
C ARG A 89 -8.89 7.94 16.11
N VAL A 90 -9.79 8.32 15.21
CA VAL A 90 -11.25 8.30 15.47
C VAL A 90 -11.78 6.88 15.76
N CYS A 91 -11.08 5.84 15.30
CA CYS A 91 -11.41 4.45 15.60
C CYS A 91 -10.72 3.92 16.86
N SER A 92 -9.66 4.56 17.35
CA SER A 92 -8.95 4.13 18.57
C SER A 92 -9.40 4.83 19.84
N THR A 93 -9.95 6.05 19.72
CA THR A 93 -10.46 6.82 20.85
C THR A 93 -11.99 6.75 20.95
N THR A 94 -12.54 7.06 22.12
CA THR A 94 -13.99 7.23 22.29
C THR A 94 -14.53 8.27 21.31
N PHE A 95 -15.57 7.90 20.57
CA PHE A 95 -16.22 8.80 19.62
C PHE A 95 -17.06 9.84 20.36
N THR A 96 -16.72 11.13 20.21
CA THR A 96 -17.37 12.23 20.94
C THR A 96 -18.31 13.08 20.08
N TRP A 97 -18.44 12.77 18.79
CA TRP A 97 -19.24 13.55 17.86
C TRP A 97 -20.66 13.01 17.75
N HIS A 98 -21.54 13.78 17.11
CA HIS A 98 -22.93 13.39 16.91
C HIS A 98 -23.08 12.05 16.19
N GLU A 99 -23.99 11.20 16.67
CA GLU A 99 -24.23 9.84 16.19
C GLU A 99 -24.50 9.79 14.68
N SER A 100 -25.18 10.79 14.13
CA SER A 100 -25.45 10.88 12.67
C SER A 100 -24.19 10.92 11.79
N LYS A 101 -23.02 11.24 12.36
CA LYS A 101 -21.73 11.24 11.66
C LYS A 101 -20.98 9.91 11.79
N PHE A 102 -21.37 9.06 12.75
CA PHE A 102 -20.65 7.83 13.10
C PHE A 102 -20.53 6.90 11.88
N ASP A 103 -21.67 6.52 11.29
CA ASP A 103 -21.69 5.61 10.14
C ASP A 103 -20.87 6.13 8.97
N ARG A 104 -20.98 7.43 8.65
CA ARG A 104 -20.22 8.02 7.55
C ARG A 104 -18.72 7.95 7.81
N ILE A 105 -18.27 8.32 9.01
CA ILE A 105 -16.85 8.33 9.37
C ILE A 105 -16.29 6.91 9.41
N ILE A 106 -17.00 5.98 10.04
CA ILE A 106 -16.57 4.58 10.14
C ILE A 106 -16.51 3.93 8.76
N ASN A 107 -17.51 4.17 7.90
CA ASN A 107 -17.50 3.67 6.53
C ASN A 107 -16.29 4.19 5.73
N ILE A 108 -15.91 5.46 5.90
CA ILE A 108 -14.70 6.02 5.28
C ILE A 108 -13.44 5.34 5.83
N CYS A 109 -13.30 5.23 7.16
CA CYS A 109 -12.17 4.53 7.78
C CYS A 109 -12.03 3.10 7.28
N VAL A 110 -13.15 2.38 7.11
CA VAL A 110 -13.17 1.01 6.59
C VAL A 110 -12.78 1.00 5.11
N ALA A 111 -13.35 1.87 4.27
CA ALA A 111 -12.99 1.95 2.86
C ALA A 111 -11.49 2.20 2.66
N LEU A 112 -10.92 3.13 3.44
CA LEU A 112 -9.49 3.44 3.40
C LEU A 112 -8.63 2.31 3.97
N THR A 113 -9.08 1.63 5.03
CA THR A 113 -8.38 0.45 5.57
C THR A 113 -8.39 -0.71 4.58
N ASN A 114 -9.50 -0.92 3.87
CA ASN A 114 -9.59 -1.90 2.80
C ASN A 114 -8.63 -1.59 1.66
N PHE A 115 -8.52 -0.33 1.26
CA PHE A 115 -7.51 0.09 0.28
C PHE A 115 -6.09 -0.17 0.79
N HIS A 116 -5.80 0.24 2.04
CA HIS A 116 -4.51 -0.02 2.67
C HIS A 116 -4.21 -1.52 2.79
N ALA A 117 -5.21 -2.37 3.03
CA ALA A 117 -5.04 -3.83 3.12
C ALA A 117 -4.77 -4.48 1.77
N ARG A 118 -5.19 -3.85 0.65
CA ARG A 118 -4.80 -4.30 -0.70
C ARG A 118 -3.34 -3.99 -0.99
N LEU A 119 -2.83 -2.88 -0.46
CA LEU A 119 -1.44 -2.50 -0.61
C LEU A 119 -0.55 -3.24 0.37
N HIS A 120 -0.92 -3.33 1.65
CA HIS A 120 -0.13 -3.94 2.70
C HIS A 120 -0.87 -5.17 3.23
N PRO A 121 -0.37 -6.40 3.04
CA PRO A 121 -1.09 -7.58 3.45
C PRO A 121 -1.25 -7.67 4.97
N LEU A 122 -2.28 -8.38 5.41
CA LEU A 122 -2.60 -8.54 6.83
C LEU A 122 -1.91 -9.76 7.46
N ARG A 123 -1.24 -10.59 6.65
CA ARG A 123 -0.57 -11.82 7.06
C ARG A 123 0.77 -11.98 6.36
N ALA A 124 1.69 -12.67 7.02
CA ALA A 124 3.00 -13.00 6.47
C ALA A 124 2.89 -13.91 5.24
N GLU A 125 1.90 -14.82 5.18
CA GLU A 125 1.69 -15.65 3.99
C GLU A 125 1.27 -14.82 2.76
N ASP A 126 0.63 -13.69 2.98
CA ASP A 126 0.26 -12.75 1.92
C ASP A 126 1.41 -11.78 1.55
N GLN A 127 2.52 -11.78 2.31
CA GLN A 127 3.67 -10.88 2.14
C GLN A 127 4.34 -11.02 0.77
N TYR A 128 4.42 -12.24 0.24
CA TYR A 128 5.02 -12.50 -1.07
C TYR A 128 4.29 -11.79 -2.22
N LEU A 129 2.96 -11.64 -2.13
CA LEU A 129 2.18 -10.89 -3.11
C LEU A 129 2.47 -9.37 -3.01
N TYR A 130 2.72 -8.88 -1.80
CA TYR A 130 3.07 -7.48 -1.58
C TYR A 130 4.45 -7.11 -2.05
N GLU A 131 5.43 -7.97 -1.78
CA GLU A 131 6.78 -7.80 -2.31
C GLU A 131 6.76 -7.67 -3.83
N GLN A 132 5.98 -8.53 -4.53
CA GLN A 132 5.80 -8.42 -5.97
C GLN A 132 5.13 -7.10 -6.42
N ILE A 133 4.10 -6.64 -5.72
CA ILE A 133 3.43 -5.37 -6.03
C ILE A 133 4.40 -4.19 -5.84
N LEU A 134 5.17 -4.18 -4.75
CA LEU A 134 6.19 -3.16 -4.49
C LEU A 134 7.28 -3.15 -5.57
N SER A 135 7.83 -4.32 -5.92
CA SER A 135 8.83 -4.44 -6.99
C SER A 135 8.32 -3.86 -8.31
N ARG A 136 7.03 -4.07 -8.63
CA ARG A 136 6.40 -3.45 -9.81
C ARG A 136 6.34 -1.92 -9.71
N TYR A 137 5.96 -1.37 -8.56
CA TYR A 137 5.91 0.09 -8.39
C TYR A 137 7.28 0.74 -8.48
N VAL A 138 8.31 0.13 -7.89
CA VAL A 138 9.69 0.59 -7.97
C VAL A 138 10.16 0.60 -9.44
N SER A 139 9.92 -0.50 -10.17
CA SER A 139 10.25 -0.59 -11.60
C SER A 139 9.55 0.49 -12.44
N MET A 140 8.25 0.74 -12.20
CA MET A 140 7.53 1.82 -12.87
C MET A 140 8.10 3.21 -12.54
N ALA A 141 8.49 3.46 -11.28
CA ALA A 141 9.09 4.73 -10.88
C ALA A 141 10.47 4.95 -11.53
N GLU A 142 11.29 3.91 -11.63
CA GLU A 142 12.58 3.93 -12.31
C GLU A 142 12.44 4.17 -13.81
N GLU A 143 11.46 3.52 -14.45
CA GLU A 143 11.18 3.76 -15.87
C GLU A 143 10.76 5.21 -16.13
N GLN A 144 9.94 5.79 -15.25
CA GLN A 144 9.55 7.20 -15.35
C GLN A 144 10.75 8.13 -15.14
N ARG A 145 11.67 7.83 -14.20
CA ARG A 145 12.93 8.57 -14.04
C ARG A 145 13.79 8.49 -15.29
N ARG A 146 13.95 7.29 -15.87
CA ARG A 146 14.70 7.06 -17.10
C ARG A 146 14.10 7.81 -18.30
N LYS A 147 12.76 7.87 -18.39
CA LYS A 147 12.07 8.63 -19.44
C LYS A 147 12.33 10.13 -19.31
N ARG A 148 12.20 10.69 -18.10
CA ARG A 148 12.52 12.10 -17.82
C ARG A 148 13.97 12.45 -18.13
N GLN A 149 14.90 11.56 -17.79
CA GLN A 149 16.32 11.76 -18.11
C GLN A 149 16.58 11.78 -19.62
N ARG A 150 15.97 10.83 -20.37
CA ARG A 150 16.05 10.83 -21.84
C ARG A 150 15.49 12.10 -22.45
N GLU A 151 14.33 12.55 -21.98
CA GLU A 151 13.70 13.79 -22.44
C GLU A 151 14.56 15.03 -22.16
N ARG A 152 15.22 15.09 -20.98
CA ARG A 152 16.18 16.16 -20.65
C ARG A 152 17.36 16.19 -21.60
N VAL A 153 18.02 15.04 -21.82
CA VAL A 153 19.16 14.93 -22.75
C VAL A 153 18.75 15.34 -24.18
N ILE A 154 17.58 14.92 -24.64
CA ILE A 154 17.06 15.31 -25.96
C ILE A 154 16.79 16.81 -26.02
N ALA A 155 16.19 17.40 -24.98
CA ALA A 155 15.91 18.83 -24.93
C ALA A 155 17.20 19.67 -24.89
N GLU A 156 18.22 19.22 -24.16
CA GLU A 156 19.55 19.84 -24.11
C GLU A 156 20.25 19.76 -25.47
N SER A 157 20.25 18.60 -26.12
CA SER A 157 20.79 18.45 -27.47
C SER A 157 20.10 19.38 -28.48
N ARG A 158 18.75 19.48 -28.44
CA ARG A 158 17.99 20.43 -29.27
C ARG A 158 18.37 21.89 -29.01
N ARG A 159 18.55 22.27 -27.73
CA ARG A 159 18.98 23.63 -27.35
C ARG A 159 20.40 23.93 -27.81
N ALA A 160 21.31 22.96 -27.71
CA ALA A 160 22.69 23.10 -28.19
C ALA A 160 22.74 23.28 -29.71
N SER A 161 22.02 22.45 -30.48
CA SER A 161 21.94 22.60 -31.93
C SER A 161 21.31 23.92 -32.37
N ALA A 162 20.27 24.41 -31.66
CA ALA A 162 19.69 25.72 -31.93
C ALA A 162 20.68 26.87 -31.65
N ARG A 163 21.49 26.77 -30.58
CA ARG A 163 22.56 27.72 -30.30
C ARG A 163 23.63 27.73 -31.40
N THR A 164 24.11 26.56 -31.83
CA THR A 164 25.11 26.45 -32.92
C THR A 164 24.56 26.98 -34.27
N SER A 165 23.26 26.79 -34.53
CA SER A 165 22.61 27.36 -35.72
C SER A 165 22.54 28.89 -35.68
N LEU A 166 22.29 29.49 -34.52
CA LEU A 166 22.30 30.95 -34.35
C LEU A 166 23.73 31.50 -34.49
N ASP A 167 24.72 30.80 -33.96
CA ASP A 167 26.13 31.21 -33.98
C ASP A 167 26.76 31.12 -35.38
N SER A 168 26.36 30.12 -36.18
CA SER A 168 26.75 30.02 -37.60
C SER A 168 26.08 31.08 -38.49
N THR A 169 24.86 31.51 -38.15
CA THR A 169 24.17 32.62 -38.82
C THR A 169 24.80 33.97 -38.44
N ALA A 170 25.16 34.15 -37.17
CA ALA A 170 25.89 35.31 -36.67
C ALA A 170 27.31 35.38 -37.29
N SER A 171 28.01 34.25 -37.39
CA SER A 171 29.33 34.17 -38.04
C SER A 171 29.29 34.51 -39.53
N SER A 172 28.19 34.20 -40.24
CA SER A 172 27.98 34.66 -41.63
C SER A 172 27.74 36.18 -41.73
N SER A 173 27.18 36.81 -40.68
CA SER A 173 27.02 38.28 -40.63
C SER A 173 28.28 39.03 -40.20
N THR A 174 29.23 38.37 -39.54
CA THR A 174 30.48 38.98 -39.02
C THR A 174 31.62 39.03 -40.05
N ILE A 175 31.56 38.30 -41.17
CA ILE A 175 32.58 38.37 -42.24
C ILE A 175 32.63 39.76 -42.93
N ARG A 176 31.68 40.66 -42.66
CA ARG A 176 31.71 42.04 -43.20
C ARG A 176 32.47 43.07 -42.35
N SER A 177 33.15 42.67 -41.28
CA SER A 177 33.97 43.61 -40.49
C SER A 177 35.16 42.90 -39.85
N SER A 178 36.26 42.84 -40.61
CA SER A 178 37.59 42.48 -40.11
C SER A 178 38.15 43.58 -39.18
N SER A 179 38.71 43.21 -38.02
CA SER A 179 40.16 43.35 -37.74
C SER A 179 40.52 43.14 -36.26
N LEU A 180 41.40 42.17 -36.02
CA LEU A 180 42.55 42.13 -35.10
C LEU A 180 42.36 42.46 -33.59
N ALA A 181 42.51 41.44 -32.73
CA ALA A 181 43.42 41.47 -31.59
C ALA A 181 43.63 40.06 -30.97
N SER A 182 44.90 39.68 -30.86
CA SER A 182 45.42 38.57 -30.07
C SER A 182 45.33 38.89 -28.57
N THR A 183 45.10 37.88 -27.71
CA THR A 183 46.04 37.46 -26.64
C THR A 183 45.34 36.65 -25.51
N THR A 184 45.89 35.45 -25.30
CA THR A 184 46.01 34.59 -24.09
C THR A 184 44.84 33.83 -23.45
N MET A 185 45.18 32.56 -23.23
CA MET A 185 44.50 31.46 -22.55
C MET A 185 44.43 31.64 -21.02
N GLY A 186 43.38 31.08 -20.40
CA GLY A 186 43.27 30.82 -18.97
C GLY A 186 42.22 29.74 -18.72
N ASP A 187 42.69 28.59 -18.25
CA ASP A 187 42.01 27.30 -18.11
C ASP A 187 41.04 27.26 -16.92
N SER A 188 39.73 27.13 -17.17
CA SER A 188 38.69 26.98 -16.14
C SER A 188 38.16 25.54 -16.01
N SER A 189 38.94 24.55 -16.44
CA SER A 189 38.55 23.13 -16.35
C SER A 189 38.86 22.50 -14.99
N GLN A 190 39.46 23.24 -14.04
CA GLN A 190 39.78 22.71 -12.70
C GLN A 190 38.85 23.16 -11.58
N GLU A 191 37.94 24.11 -11.80
CA GLU A 191 37.07 24.62 -10.72
C GLU A 191 35.77 23.81 -10.53
N ILE A 192 35.36 23.00 -11.51
CA ILE A 192 34.10 22.23 -11.45
C ILE A 192 34.29 20.82 -10.85
N LEU A 193 35.53 20.31 -10.79
CA LEU A 193 35.82 18.99 -10.22
C LEU A 193 36.02 18.99 -8.70
N GLN A 194 36.20 20.15 -8.07
CA GLN A 194 36.34 20.25 -6.61
C GLN A 194 34.98 20.35 -5.89
N GLU A 195 33.94 20.86 -6.55
CA GLU A 195 32.61 21.03 -5.94
C GLU A 195 31.79 19.72 -5.91
N CYS A 196 32.21 18.69 -6.66
CA CYS A 196 31.54 17.39 -6.70
C CYS A 196 32.00 16.41 -5.62
N GLU A 197 33.11 16.67 -4.92
CA GLU A 197 33.66 15.74 -3.92
C GLU A 197 33.24 16.07 -2.47
N GLU A 198 32.82 17.31 -2.17
CA GLU A 198 32.33 17.69 -0.83
C GLU A 198 30.88 17.26 -0.54
N VAL A 199 30.06 17.01 -1.57
CA VAL A 199 28.65 16.59 -1.36
C VAL A 199 28.52 15.09 -1.03
N SER A 200 29.57 14.30 -1.27
CA SER A 200 29.55 12.84 -1.02
C SER A 200 29.93 12.42 0.40
N GLN A 201 30.32 13.34 1.30
CA GLN A 201 30.66 13.02 2.70
C GLN A 201 29.62 13.49 3.73
N ALA A 202 28.45 13.98 3.28
CA ALA A 202 27.38 14.43 4.17
C ALA A 202 26.18 13.47 4.29
N TYR A 203 26.31 12.21 3.83
CA TYR A 203 25.36 11.11 4.09
C TYR A 203 26.09 9.83 4.49
#